data_AF-A0AAW5BPT7-F1
#
_entry.id   AF-A0AAW5BPT7-F1
#
_cell.length_a   1.000
_cell.length_b   1.000
_cell.length_c   1.000
_cell.angle_alpha   90.00
_cell.angle_beta   90.00
_cell.angle_gamma   90.00
#
_symmetry.space_group_name_H-M   'P 1'
#
loop_
_entity.id
_entity.type
_entity.pdbx_description
1 polymer ?
#
loop_
_entity_poly.entity_id
_entity_poly.type
_entity_poly.pdbx_seq_one_letter_code
_entity_poly.pdbx_strand_id
1 'polypeptide(L)' 'MNYPLPNEPWKPVNIAEIPDLEAQLAAAKGTPEYGTLKSQYDGPDHGIDYHDETGKFTIAVGWHVDTSGNIVRD' A
#
# COMPACT_ATOMS: atom_id res chain seq x y z
N MET A 1 -10.99 -8.78 -15.84
CA MET A 1 -11.22 -9.31 -14.49
C MET A 1 -11.70 -8.15 -13.64
N ASN A 2 -12.98 -8.15 -13.28
CA ASN A 2 -13.55 -7.17 -12.36
C ASN A 2 -13.34 -7.77 -10.97
N TYR A 3 -12.26 -7.39 -10.29
CA TYR A 3 -12.10 -7.77 -8.88
C TYR A 3 -13.04 -6.87 -8.10
N PRO A 4 -14.11 -7.39 -7.49
CA PRO A 4 -14.90 -6.58 -6.57
C PRO A 4 -13.97 -6.19 -5.43
N LEU A 5 -13.63 -4.90 -5.35
CA LEU A 5 -13.09 -4.33 -4.12
C LEU A 5 -14.06 -4.76 -3.02
N PRO A 6 -13.61 -5.50 -1.99
CA PRO A 6 -14.51 -5.88 -0.90
C PRO A 6 -15.17 -4.60 -0.39
N ASN A 7 -16.47 -4.67 -0.13
CA ASN A 7 -17.31 -3.61 0.47
C ASN A 7 -16.81 -3.16 1.86
N GLU A 8 -15.55 -3.41 2.21
CA GLU A 8 -14.89 -2.83 3.37
C GLU A 8 -14.75 -1.32 3.11
N PRO A 9 -15.16 -0.48 4.08
CA PRO A 9 -14.87 0.94 3.99
C PRO A 9 -13.37 1.07 3.80
N TRP A 10 -12.97 1.79 2.75
CA TRP A 10 -11.58 2.11 2.47
C TRP A 10 -10.89 2.51 3.78
N LYS A 11 -9.97 1.67 4.26
CA LYS A 11 -9.20 1.94 5.47
C LYS A 11 -7.93 2.66 5.03
N PRO A 12 -7.70 3.92 5.46
CA PRO A 12 -6.46 4.60 5.15
C PRO A 12 -5.28 3.83 5.77
N VAL A 13 -4.22 3.65 4.99
CA VAL A 13 -2.96 3.07 5.49
C VAL A 13 -2.31 4.08 6.42
N ASN A 14 -1.91 3.65 7.62
CA ASN A 14 -1.13 4.52 8.49
C ASN A 14 0.36 4.47 8.11
N ILE A 15 1.06 5.60 8.18
CA ILE A 15 2.50 5.66 7.92
C ILE A 15 3.30 4.75 8.86
N ALA A 16 2.78 4.46 10.06
CA ALA A 16 3.39 3.52 10.99
C ALA A 16 3.29 2.05 10.52
N GLU A 17 2.32 1.72 9.65
CA GLU A 17 2.16 0.37 9.08
C GLU A 17 3.10 0.15 7.88
N ILE A 18 3.56 1.21 7.22
CA ILE A 18 4.48 1.15 6.07
C ILE A 18 5.70 0.24 6.30
N PRO A 19 6.51 0.40 7.37
CA PRO A 19 7.68 -0.46 7.58
C PRO A 19 7.32 -1.94 7.75
N ASP A 20 6.15 -2.25 8.32
CA ASP A 20 5.66 -3.62 8.45
C ASP A 20 5.24 -4.18 7.08
N LEU A 21 4.55 -3.38 6.26
CA LEU A 21 4.20 -3.73 4.88
C LEU A 21 5.45 -3.95 4.00
N GLU A 22 6.48 -3.09 4.14
CA GLU A 22 7.77 -3.26 3.45
C GLU A 22 8.43 -4.59 3.84
N ALA A 23 8.42 -4.93 5.14
CA ALA A 23 8.95 -6.20 5.63
C ALA A 23 8.14 -7.41 5.13
N GLN A 24 6.80 -7.32 5.11
CA GLN A 24 5.93 -8.36 4.57
C GLN A 24 6.16 -8.58 3.08
N LEU A 25 6.28 -7.52 2.28
CA LEU A 25 6.59 -7.62 0.85
C LEU A 25 7.99 -8.16 0.62
N ALA A 26 8.97 -7.74 1.41
CA ALA A 26 10.33 -8.29 1.35
C ALA A 26 10.35 -9.79 1.69
N ALA A 27 9.58 -10.22 2.68
CA ALA A 27 9.44 -11.64 3.05
C ALA A 27 8.68 -12.45 2.00
N ALA A 28 7.67 -11.85 1.36
CA ALA A 28 6.93 -12.47 0.26
C ALA A 28 7.70 -12.42 -1.06
N LYS A 29 8.80 -11.65 -1.17
CA LYS A 29 9.54 -11.49 -2.43
C LYS A 29 10.05 -12.85 -2.92
N GLY A 30 9.61 -13.25 -4.10
CA GLY A 30 9.92 -14.55 -4.71
C GLY A 30 8.86 -15.64 -4.45
N THR A 31 7.80 -15.36 -3.69
CA THR A 31 6.63 -16.23 -3.55
C THR A 31 5.52 -15.78 -4.51
N PRO A 32 4.57 -16.67 -4.88
CA PRO A 32 3.41 -16.29 -5.66
C PRO A 32 2.47 -15.31 -4.94
N GLU A 33 2.59 -15.17 -3.62
CA GLU A 33 1.77 -14.26 -2.81
C GLU A 33 2.21 -12.81 -2.94
N TYR A 34 3.46 -12.57 -3.37
CA TYR A 34 4.02 -11.23 -3.57
C TYR A 34 3.14 -10.33 -4.46
N GLY A 35 2.70 -10.84 -5.61
CA GLY A 35 1.89 -10.07 -6.55
C GLY A 35 0.51 -9.71 -5.98
N THR A 36 -0.06 -10.60 -5.17
CA THR A 36 -1.36 -10.41 -4.51
C THR A 36 -1.26 -9.42 -3.36
N LEU A 37 -0.20 -9.52 -2.55
CA LEU A 37 0.10 -8.56 -1.48
C LEU A 37 0.35 -7.17 -2.07
N LYS A 38 1.22 -7.09 -3.09
CA LYS A 38 1.51 -5.83 -3.76
C LYS A 38 0.24 -5.18 -4.29
N SER A 39 -0.59 -5.90 -5.04
CA SER A 39 -1.81 -5.34 -5.64
C SER A 39 -2.87 -4.86 -4.64
N GLN A 40 -2.77 -5.22 -3.35
CA GLN A 40 -3.69 -4.72 -2.31
C GLN A 40 -3.31 -3.33 -1.77
N TYR A 41 -2.05 -2.95 -1.92
CA TYR A 41 -1.50 -1.72 -1.34
C TYR A 41 -0.89 -0.79 -2.39
N ASP A 42 -0.40 -1.34 -3.49
CA ASP A 42 0.24 -0.64 -4.60
C ASP A 42 -0.81 0.01 -5.51
N GLY A 43 -0.84 1.34 -5.53
CA GLY A 43 -1.56 2.12 -6.52
C GLY A 43 -2.20 3.40 -5.97
N PRO A 44 -2.59 4.31 -6.88
CA PRO A 44 -3.15 5.62 -6.54
C PRO A 44 -4.50 5.55 -5.83
N ASP A 45 -5.21 4.42 -5.92
CA ASP A 45 -6.45 4.16 -5.18
C ASP A 45 -6.21 3.85 -3.69
N HIS A 46 -5.00 3.42 -3.33
CA HIS A 46 -4.59 3.08 -1.97
C HIS A 46 -3.71 4.14 -1.30
N GLY A 47 -3.22 5.11 -2.08
CA GLY A 47 -2.45 6.26 -1.61
C GLY A 47 -0.97 6.02 -1.43
N ILE A 48 -0.49 4.81 -1.73
CA ILE A 48 0.93 4.47 -1.73
C ILE A 48 1.32 3.68 -2.98
N ASP A 49 2.55 3.90 -3.42
CA ASP A 49 3.18 3.20 -4.54
C ASP A 49 4.40 2.44 -4.02
N TYR A 50 4.50 1.16 -4.35
CA TYR A 50 5.60 0.29 -3.96
C TYR A 50 6.67 0.19 -5.04
N HIS A 51 7.88 0.66 -4.69
CA HIS A 51 9.05 0.60 -5.56
C HIS A 51 9.79 -0.71 -5.37
N ASP A 52 9.66 -1.63 -6.31
CA ASP A 52 10.29 -2.96 -6.28
C ASP A 52 11.83 -2.89 -6.22
N GLU A 53 12.39 -1.86 -6.85
CA GLU A 53 13.83 -1.61 -6.94
C GLU A 53 14.44 -1.26 -5.58
N THR A 54 13.72 -0.49 -4.76
CA THR A 54 14.19 -0.07 -3.42
C THR A 54 13.56 -0.88 -2.30
N GLY A 55 12.48 -1.61 -2.59
CA GLY A 55 11.65 -2.30 -1.61
C GLY A 55 10.87 -1.37 -0.70
N LYS A 56 10.54 -0.16 -1.18
CA LYS A 56 9.95 0.91 -0.34
C LYS A 56 8.62 1.40 -0.83
N PHE A 57 7.76 1.82 0.09
CA PHE A 57 6.56 2.58 -0.26
C PHE A 57 6.85 4.07 -0.34
N THR A 58 6.19 4.72 -1.28
CA THR A 58 6.11 6.17 -1.40
C THR A 58 4.66 6.60 -1.39
N ILE A 59 4.38 7.80 -0.92
CA ILE A 59 3.02 8.34 -0.96
C ILE A 59 2.70 8.70 -2.41
N ALA A 60 1.55 8.23 -2.89
CA ALA A 60 1.09 8.50 -4.24
C ALA A 60 0.82 10.00 -4.43
N VAL A 61 0.97 10.49 -5.67
CA VAL A 61 0.71 11.90 -5.97
C VAL A 61 -0.77 12.23 -5.68
N GLY A 62 -1.02 13.33 -4.95
CA GLY A 62 -2.38 13.74 -4.53
C GLY A 62 -2.81 13.16 -3.17
N TRP A 63 -1.90 12.47 -2.48
CA TRP A 63 -2.09 11.96 -1.14
C TRP A 63 -1.12 12.63 -0.17
N HIS A 64 -1.51 12.74 1.10
CA HIS A 64 -0.69 13.28 2.17
C HIS A 64 -0.92 12.52 3.47
N VAL A 65 -0.02 12.71 4.43
CA VAL A 65 -0.15 12.14 5.78
C VAL A 65 -0.85 13.17 6.65
N ASP A 66 -2.02 12.81 7.20
CA ASP A 66 -2.75 13.65 8.16
C ASP A 66 -2.02 13.70 9.51
N THR A 67 -2.44 14.61 10.39
CA THR A 67 -1.97 14.74 11.78
C THR A 67 -2.00 13.45 12.61
N SER A 68 -2.86 12.49 12.26
CA SER A 68 -3.01 11.18 12.91
C SER A 68 -2.13 10.10 12.28
N GLY A 69 -1.31 10.47 11.28
CA GLY A 69 -0.42 9.55 10.56
C GLY A 69 -1.09 8.76 9.46
N ASN A 70 -2.35 9.03 9.11
CA ASN A 70 -3.05 8.30 8.07
C ASN A 70 -2.75 8.90 6.70
N ILE A 71 -2.55 8.05 5.70
CA ILE A 71 -2.38 8.46 4.31
C ILE A 71 -3.78 8.70 3.74
N VAL A 72 -4.08 9.96 3.47
CA VAL A 72 -5.39 10.44 3.02
C VAL A 72 -5.23 11.25 1.73
N ARG A 73 -6.27 11.23 0.91
CA ARG A 73 -6.30 12.03 -0.31
C ARG A 73 -6.63 13.48 0.04
N ASP A 74 -5.95 14.42 -0.61
CA ASP A 74 -6.29 15.85 -0.52
C ASP A 74 -7.72 16.13 -1.03
#